data_AF-A0A370L878-F1
#
_entry.id   AF-A0A370L878-F1
#
_cell.length_a   1.000
_cell.length_b   1.000
_cell.length_c   1.000
_cell.angle_alpha   90.00
_cell.angle_beta   90.00
_cell.angle_gamma   90.00
#
_symmetry.space_group_name_H-M   'P 1'
#
loop_
_entity.id
_entity.type
_entity.pdbx_description
1 polymer ?
#
loop_
_entity_poly.entity_id
_entity_poly.type
_entity_poly.pdbx_seq_one_letter_code
_entity_poly.pdbx_strand_id
1 'polypeptide(L)'
;MSEGDLTIFVCVACQRSRADLPEGFDRPGLALAEALRERIALAGSTIPVEPVDCLAVCDRPCTVAFAAGGKWTYLIGDLDTDTHTDEIVSAATHYAASANGIVAWKDRPASFRKGVVARVPPLPAPPQQG
;
A
#
# COMPACT_ATOMS: atom_id res chain seq x y z
N MET A 1 19.85 6.44 0.07
CA MET A 1 18.43 6.64 -0.27
C MET A 1 17.65 6.36 0.99
N SER A 2 17.02 7.37 1.56
CA SER A 2 16.28 7.27 2.83
C SER A 2 14.93 6.58 2.60
N GLU A 3 14.39 5.90 3.62
CA GLU A 3 13.01 5.40 3.63
C GLU A 3 11.97 6.50 3.33
N GLY A 4 12.33 7.77 3.53
CA GLY A 4 11.48 8.94 3.29
C GLY A 4 11.07 9.21 1.85
N ASP A 5 11.51 8.41 0.87
CA ASP A 5 11.04 8.55 -0.52
C ASP A 5 9.73 7.79 -0.79
N LEU A 6 9.38 6.78 0.02
CA LEU A 6 8.14 5.98 -0.11
C LEU A 6 7.01 6.56 0.73
N THR A 7 5.78 6.53 0.21
CA THR A 7 4.55 6.69 0.98
C THR A 7 3.62 5.50 0.73
N ILE A 8 3.03 4.98 1.82
CA ILE A 8 1.94 4.01 1.77
C ILE A 8 0.63 4.77 1.83
N PHE A 9 -0.11 4.81 0.73
CA PHE A 9 -1.46 5.37 0.70
C PHE A 9 -2.48 4.28 1.02
N VAL A 10 -3.44 4.55 1.92
CA VAL A 10 -4.48 3.59 2.31
C VAL A 10 -5.85 4.13 1.94
N CYS A 11 -6.62 3.39 1.15
CA CYS A 11 -7.97 3.80 0.77
C CYS A 11 -8.94 3.65 1.95
N VAL A 12 -9.48 4.76 2.46
CA VAL A 12 -10.39 4.75 3.61
C VAL A 12 -11.88 4.71 3.25
N ALA A 13 -12.24 4.87 1.97
CA ALA A 13 -13.62 4.67 1.50
C ALA A 13 -13.94 3.23 1.09
N CYS A 14 -12.97 2.29 1.14
CA CYS A 14 -13.24 0.88 0.84
C CYS A 14 -14.38 0.34 1.74
N GLN A 15 -15.35 -0.30 1.12
CA GLN A 15 -16.38 -1.08 1.81
C GLN A 15 -16.15 -2.56 1.50
N ARG A 16 -16.01 -3.39 2.53
CA ARG A 16 -15.92 -4.84 2.36
C ARG A 16 -17.20 -5.47 2.88
N SER A 17 -17.86 -6.25 2.03
CA SER A 17 -19.12 -6.91 2.36
C SER A 17 -18.95 -7.85 3.56
N ARG A 18 -19.82 -7.69 4.55
CA ARG A 18 -19.81 -8.39 5.84
C ARG A 18 -21.26 -8.63 6.26
N ALA A 19 -21.76 -9.83 5.95
CA ALA A 19 -23.15 -10.20 6.23
C ALA A 19 -23.48 -10.28 7.73
N ASP A 20 -22.45 -10.36 8.58
CA ASP A 20 -22.54 -10.35 10.03
C ASP A 20 -22.75 -8.95 10.64
N LEU A 21 -22.62 -7.88 9.85
CA LEU A 21 -22.79 -6.50 10.32
C LEU A 21 -24.16 -5.92 9.92
N PRO A 22 -24.76 -5.05 10.74
CA PRO A 22 -26.07 -4.43 10.45
C PRO A 22 -26.12 -3.66 9.12
N GLU A 23 -25.03 -2.99 8.74
CA GLU A 23 -24.93 -2.24 7.47
C GLU A 23 -24.56 -3.14 6.28
N GLY A 24 -24.24 -4.42 6.51
CA GLY A 24 -23.84 -5.36 5.46
C GLY A 24 -22.40 -5.17 4.94
N PHE A 25 -21.65 -4.22 5.49
CA PHE A 25 -20.24 -3.98 5.17
C PHE A 25 -19.45 -3.41 6.36
N ASP A 26 -18.13 -3.58 6.34
CA ASP A 26 -17.19 -2.80 7.16
C ASP A 26 -16.37 -1.82 6.29
N ARG A 27 -15.59 -0.95 6.96
CA ARG A 27 -14.67 0.00 6.31
C ARG A 27 -13.24 -0.25 6.83
N PRO A 28 -12.52 -1.25 6.28
CA PRO A 28 -11.30 -1.75 6.89
C PRO A 28 -10.11 -0.78 6.76
N GLY A 29 -10.19 0.19 5.83
CA GLY A 29 -9.06 1.06 5.49
C GLY A 29 -8.54 1.94 6.61
N LEU A 30 -9.42 2.51 7.44
CA LEU A 30 -8.98 3.35 8.56
C LEU A 30 -8.23 2.51 9.61
N ALA A 31 -8.78 1.34 9.96
CA ALA A 31 -8.13 0.41 10.89
C ALA A 31 -6.78 -0.08 10.33
N LEU A 32 -6.70 -0.37 9.03
CA LEU A 32 -5.44 -0.73 8.38
C LEU A 32 -4.41 0.39 8.43
N ALA A 33 -4.81 1.64 8.20
CA ALA A 33 -3.90 2.78 8.27
C ALA A 33 -3.28 2.93 9.67
N GLU A 34 -4.09 2.84 10.73
CA GLU A 34 -3.58 2.91 12.11
C GLU A 34 -2.69 1.70 12.45
N ALA A 35 -3.12 0.48 12.11
CA ALA A 35 -2.32 -0.73 12.35
C ALA A 35 -0.95 -0.67 11.64
N LEU A 36 -0.90 -0.12 10.42
CA LEU A 36 0.36 0.07 9.70
C LEU A 36 1.26 1.09 10.39
N ARG A 37 0.73 2.23 10.85
CA ARG A 37 1.52 3.24 11.58
C ARG A 37 2.14 2.67 12.84
N GLU A 38 1.34 1.99 13.66
CA GLU A 38 1.81 1.33 14.86
C GLU A 38 2.90 0.31 14.53
N ARG A 39 2.66 -0.52 13.52
CA ARG A 39 3.60 -1.58 13.17
C ARG A 39 4.93 -1.07 12.61
N ILE A 40 4.89 -0.01 11.81
CA ILE A 40 6.06 0.67 11.25
C ILE A 40 6.88 1.32 12.37
N ALA A 41 6.21 2.00 13.32
CA ALA A 41 6.86 2.59 14.48
C ALA A 41 7.56 1.53 15.34
N LEU A 42 6.91 0.38 15.59
CA LEU A 42 7.49 -0.76 16.30
C LEU A 42 8.69 -1.37 15.57
N ALA A 43 8.73 -1.29 14.23
CA ALA A 43 9.86 -1.74 13.43
C ALA A 43 11.02 -0.72 13.41
N GLY A 44 10.87 0.45 14.03
CA GLY A 44 11.87 1.53 14.01
C GLY A 44 12.01 2.20 12.63
N SER A 45 11.03 2.01 11.75
CA SER A 45 10.98 2.61 10.41
C SER A 45 10.21 3.94 10.43
N THR A 46 10.42 4.76 9.42
CA THR A 46 9.78 6.09 9.29
C THR A 46 8.93 6.23 8.04
N ILE A 47 8.50 5.12 7.46
CA ILE A 47 7.67 5.12 6.25
C ILE A 47 6.32 5.79 6.56
N PRO A 48 5.96 6.89 5.88
CA PRO A 48 4.67 7.55 6.07
C PRO A 48 3.51 6.68 5.57
N VAL A 49 2.42 6.71 6.34
CA VAL A 49 1.15 6.07 6.02
C VAL A 49 0.07 7.15 5.96
N GLU A 50 -0.44 7.36 4.74
CA GLU A 50 -1.37 8.45 4.43
C GLU A 50 -2.73 7.89 4.01
N PRO A 51 -3.82 8.21 4.72
CA PRO A 51 -5.16 7.86 4.27
C PRO A 51 -5.51 8.70 3.03
N VAL A 52 -6.18 8.07 2.08
CA VAL A 52 -6.74 8.74 0.90
C VAL A 52 -8.20 8.37 0.74
N ASP A 53 -8.99 9.30 0.23
CA ASP A 53 -10.43 9.11 0.09
C ASP A 53 -10.75 7.89 -0.77
N CYS A 54 -10.11 7.74 -1.93
CA CYS A 54 -10.42 6.64 -2.85
C CYS A 54 -9.23 6.27 -3.76
N LEU A 55 -9.02 4.96 -3.95
CA LEU A 55 -8.11 4.42 -4.98
C LEU A 55 -8.86 3.76 -6.15
N ALA A 56 -10.20 3.84 -6.16
CA ALA A 56 -11.09 3.29 -7.19
C ALA A 56 -10.97 1.77 -7.43
N VAL A 57 -10.62 1.01 -6.39
CA VAL A 57 -10.53 -0.46 -6.42
C VAL A 57 -11.57 -1.09 -5.48
N CYS A 58 -12.82 -0.63 -5.58
CA CYS A 58 -13.89 -0.99 -4.65
C CYS A 58 -14.21 -2.49 -4.63
N ASP A 59 -13.97 -3.21 -5.73
CA ASP A 59 -14.21 -4.65 -5.82
C ASP A 59 -13.14 -5.51 -5.11
N ARG A 60 -12.04 -4.91 -4.65
CA ARG A 60 -10.92 -5.60 -3.99
C ARG A 60 -10.48 -4.93 -2.68
N PRO A 61 -11.38 -4.75 -1.70
CA PRO A 61 -11.05 -4.15 -0.42
C PRO A 61 -10.24 -5.12 0.47
N CYS A 62 -9.33 -4.66 1.34
CA CYS A 62 -8.81 -3.30 1.43
C CYS A 62 -7.72 -3.04 0.38
N THR A 63 -7.53 -1.77 -0.02
CA THR A 63 -6.55 -1.38 -1.04
C THR A 63 -5.53 -0.39 -0.50
N VAL A 64 -4.26 -0.62 -0.82
CA VAL A 64 -3.16 0.32 -0.57
C VAL A 64 -2.40 0.64 -1.85
N ALA A 65 -1.69 1.76 -1.86
CA ALA A 65 -0.72 2.08 -2.89
C ALA A 65 0.66 2.37 -2.30
N PHE A 66 1.71 1.87 -2.96
CA PHE A 66 3.10 2.24 -2.66
C PHE A 66 3.60 3.16 -3.74
N ALA A 67 3.99 4.38 -3.38
CA ALA A 67 4.50 5.35 -4.33
C ALA A 67 5.75 6.04 -3.82
N ALA A 68 6.68 6.31 -4.73
CA ALA A 68 7.89 7.08 -4.48
C ALA A 68 8.31 7.80 -5.75
N GLY A 69 9.01 8.94 -5.60
CA GLY A 69 9.55 9.68 -6.73
C GLY A 69 10.43 8.82 -7.63
N GLY A 70 10.17 8.83 -8.94
CA GLY A 70 10.95 8.08 -9.93
C GLY A 70 10.81 6.55 -9.89
N LYS A 71 9.92 6.03 -9.04
CA LYS A 71 9.66 4.59 -8.90
C LYS A 71 8.29 4.20 -9.45
N TRP A 72 8.14 2.94 -9.84
CA TRP A 72 6.85 2.37 -10.20
C TRP A 72 5.90 2.39 -9.00
N THR A 73 4.66 2.83 -9.20
CA THR A 73 3.63 2.78 -8.16
C THR A 73 2.94 1.42 -8.19
N TYR A 74 2.76 0.79 -7.03
CA TYR A 74 1.90 -0.38 -6.87
C TYR A 74 0.54 0.03 -6.35
N LEU A 75 -0.53 -0.58 -6.90
CA LEU A 75 -1.82 -0.69 -6.22
C LEU A 75 -2.03 -2.16 -5.85
N ILE A 76 -2.31 -2.43 -4.58
CA ILE A 76 -2.50 -3.77 -4.03
C ILE A 76 -3.87 -3.82 -3.35
N GLY A 77 -4.73 -4.75 -3.79
CA GLY A 77 -6.05 -5.01 -3.22
C GLY A 77 -6.12 -6.36 -2.51
N ASP A 78 -7.33 -6.73 -2.07
CA ASP A 78 -7.63 -7.93 -1.27
C ASP A 78 -6.81 -8.03 0.02
N LEU A 79 -6.53 -6.87 0.63
CA LEU A 79 -5.79 -6.80 1.89
C LEU A 79 -6.72 -6.91 3.09
N ASP A 80 -6.17 -7.44 4.16
CA ASP A 80 -6.87 -7.69 5.42
C ASP A 80 -6.04 -7.09 6.55
N THR A 81 -6.71 -6.32 7.41
CA THR A 81 -6.08 -5.57 8.49
C THR A 81 -5.44 -6.49 9.52
N ASP A 82 -6.07 -7.63 9.80
CA ASP A 82 -5.66 -8.52 10.89
C ASP A 82 -4.52 -9.44 10.45
N THR A 83 -4.51 -9.86 9.16
CA THR A 83 -3.56 -10.87 8.68
C THR A 83 -2.43 -10.34 7.82
N HIS A 84 -2.57 -9.17 7.17
CA HIS A 84 -1.62 -8.72 6.16
C HIS A 84 -0.74 -7.53 6.58
N THR A 85 -0.91 -6.97 7.77
CA THR A 85 -0.13 -5.81 8.24
C THR A 85 1.39 -6.06 8.19
N ASP A 86 1.86 -7.21 8.68
CA ASP A 86 3.29 -7.59 8.60
C ASP A 86 3.79 -7.76 7.16
N GLU A 87 2.97 -8.35 6.30
CA GLU A 87 3.31 -8.55 4.88
C GLU A 87 3.43 -7.21 4.14
N ILE A 88 2.52 -6.26 4.42
CA ILE A 88 2.56 -4.92 3.84
C ILE A 88 3.84 -4.19 4.26
N VAL A 89 4.21 -4.21 5.55
CA VAL A 89 5.44 -3.57 6.04
C VAL A 89 6.67 -4.20 5.40
N SER A 90 6.75 -5.54 5.35
CA SER A 90 7.86 -6.24 4.69
C SER A 90 7.98 -5.86 3.20
N ALA A 91 6.86 -5.83 2.47
CA ALA A 91 6.85 -5.43 1.08
C ALA A 91 7.25 -3.96 0.88
N ALA A 92 6.84 -3.07 1.79
CA ALA A 92 7.22 -1.67 1.79
C ALA A 92 8.73 -1.49 1.97
N THR A 93 9.36 -2.26 2.88
CA THR A 93 10.81 -2.27 3.06
C THR A 93 11.53 -2.75 1.79
N HIS A 94 11.08 -3.84 1.16
CA HIS A 94 11.66 -4.30 -0.10
C HIS A 94 11.45 -3.31 -1.25
N TYR A 95 10.31 -2.62 -1.28
CA TYR A 95 10.03 -1.56 -2.25
C TYR A 95 11.00 -0.39 -2.06
N ALA A 96 11.15 0.09 -0.83
CA ALA A 96 12.04 1.18 -0.47
C ALA A 96 13.50 0.88 -0.88
N ALA A 97 13.96 -0.35 -0.64
CA ALA A 97 15.29 -0.82 -1.02
C ALA A 97 15.49 -1.00 -2.55
N SER A 98 14.41 -1.16 -3.32
CA SER A 98 14.50 -1.33 -4.77
C SER A 98 14.82 -0.01 -5.48
N ALA A 99 15.63 -0.08 -6.53
CA ALA A 99 16.04 1.11 -7.29
C ALA A 99 14.87 1.75 -8.06
N ASN A 100 13.97 0.94 -8.62
CA ASN A 100 12.89 1.40 -9.50
C ASN A 100 11.49 1.19 -8.91
N GLY A 101 11.37 0.75 -7.65
CA GLY A 101 10.08 0.44 -7.05
C GLY A 101 9.49 -0.90 -7.48
N ILE A 102 10.27 -1.82 -8.07
CA ILE A 102 9.79 -3.16 -8.40
C ILE A 102 10.37 -4.15 -7.39
N VAL A 103 9.52 -4.64 -6.49
CA VAL A 103 9.86 -5.75 -5.57
C VAL A 103 10.07 -7.03 -6.36
N ALA A 104 11.23 -7.68 -6.15
CA ALA A 104 11.57 -8.94 -6.79
C ALA A 104 10.60 -10.05 -6.37
N TRP A 105 10.26 -10.95 -7.29
CA TRP A 105 9.21 -11.96 -7.08
C TRP A 105 9.38 -12.82 -5.82
N LYS A 106 10.63 -13.22 -5.54
CA LYS A 106 11.00 -14.01 -4.36
C LYS A 106 10.72 -13.28 -3.04
N ASP A 107 10.84 -11.96 -3.04
CA ASP A 107 10.71 -11.09 -1.87
C ASP A 107 9.26 -10.57 -1.71
N ARG A 108 8.34 -10.96 -2.61
CA ARG A 108 6.93 -10.61 -2.48
C ARG A 108 6.23 -11.55 -1.51
N PRO A 109 5.54 -11.04 -0.48
CA PRO A 109 4.67 -11.86 0.35
C PRO A 109 3.46 -12.37 -0.44
N ALA A 110 2.73 -13.33 0.13
CA ALA A 110 1.65 -14.02 -0.57
C ALA A 110 0.51 -13.07 -0.98
N SER A 111 0.12 -12.14 -0.10
CA SER A 111 -0.87 -11.10 -0.41
C SER A 111 -0.44 -10.25 -1.61
N PHE A 112 0.84 -9.90 -1.74
CA PHE A 112 1.34 -9.07 -2.85
C PHE A 112 1.47 -9.83 -4.17
N ARG A 113 1.63 -11.16 -4.16
CA ARG A 113 1.70 -11.95 -5.40
C ARG A 113 0.34 -12.03 -6.10
N LYS A 114 -0.75 -12.10 -5.33
CA LYS A 114 -2.13 -12.18 -5.83
C LYS A 114 -2.84 -10.83 -5.86
N GLY A 115 -2.44 -9.93 -4.97
CA GLY A 115 -3.10 -8.66 -4.68
C GLY A 115 -2.81 -7.53 -5.68
N VAL A 116 -1.80 -7.66 -6.55
CA VAL A 116 -1.48 -6.58 -7.51
C VAL A 116 -2.70 -6.27 -8.37
N VAL A 117 -3.18 -5.03 -8.27
CA VAL A 117 -4.24 -4.48 -9.12
C VAL A 117 -3.58 -3.82 -10.33
N ALA A 118 -2.57 -3.00 -10.07
CA ALA A 118 -1.85 -2.27 -11.10
C ALA A 118 -0.39 -2.02 -10.70
N ARG A 119 0.43 -1.83 -11.74
CA ARG A 119 1.73 -1.16 -11.65
C ARG A 119 1.73 0.01 -12.61
N VAL A 120 1.89 1.21 -12.06
CA VAL A 120 1.88 2.45 -12.84
C VAL A 120 3.32 2.93 -12.99
N PRO A 121 3.79 3.26 -14.21
CA PRO A 121 5.14 3.77 -14.39
C PRO A 121 5.32 5.12 -13.67
N PRO A 122 6.55 5.48 -13.28
CA PRO A 122 6.82 6.82 -12.76
C PRO A 122 6.46 7.88 -13.80
N LEU A 123 6.16 9.08 -13.32
CA LEU A 123 5.96 10.23 -14.21
C LEU A 123 7.20 10.46 -15.07
N PRO A 124 7.03 10.91 -16.33
CA PRO A 124 8.14 11.38 -17.15
C PRO A 124 8.98 12.41 -16.38
N ALA A 125 10.29 12.37 -16.54
CA ALA A 125 11.15 13.40 -15.98
C ALA A 125 10.66 14.78 -16.47
N PRO A 126 10.64 15.81 -15.61
CA PRO A 126 10.31 17.16 -16.04
C PRO A 126 11.17 17.55 -17.24
N PRO A 127 10.63 18.28 -18.24
CA PRO A 127 11.44 18.81 -19.32
C PRO A 127 12.62 19.61 -18.73
N GLN A 128 13.85 19.29 -19.13
CA GLN A 128 15.00 20.07 -18.73
C GLN A 128 14.86 21.46 -19.34
N GLN A 129 14.69 22.48 -18.50
CA GLN A 129 14.75 23.87 -18.95
C GLN A 129 16.22 24.18 -19.24
N GLY A 130 16.57 24.28 -20.51
CA GLY A 130 17.88 24.73 -21.00
C GLY A 130 18.01 26.24 -20.99
#